data_AF-A0A354M6S7-F1
#
_entry.id   AF-A0A354M6S7-F1
#
_cell.length_a   1.000
_cell.length_b   1.000
_cell.length_c   1.000
_cell.angle_alpha   90.00
_cell.angle_beta   90.00
_cell.angle_gamma   90.00
#
_symmetry.space_group_name_H-M   'P 1'
#
loop_
_entity.id
_entity.type
_entity.pdbx_description
1 polymer ?
#
loop_
_entity_poly.entity_id
_entity_poly.type
_entity_poly.pdbx_seq_one_letter_code
_entity_poly.pdbx_strand_id
1 'polypeptide(L)'
;MRKFKIFLGAVFAVIISVIFTVPCFALNFNGSSSAAGDGSSTTNSTGGYAIPDMLANNSNRAVGYRFTVIDNKGNGINGSKDVYRHATHSKDGKNYLTYYKPNAKYPKTYIRANYSWLSLSTDNGHANCWWDKDLGLALPEVTTQIEGWCNDSNVSKLLSKLWNISISTLESSRWAVLIEPIFPVKIQSTYHSLTVTEIAFYGSAKFGITSNGNISSNSNSWGFIANYTNRHLPNSLRLKAAYVGIPAAASTTVRITFESIIKNGYGAAILYGSNLSKPEQYYLDVNGILNDEMVYDFKNCGTCDVYVNGKLVANDVTDYYQKVDAGSSYKITDVKPKSHLDYNGASWRGDAIEGKVTKNIAVCPDFTTKKFYLDVNGVLDGEQETSLEGWCTFDVYLDGKLYKEKVSDFYEKIKYGTAYTITNIRPAEGKTFFGAVTDLEPYPSSKHSFPRYPSGLSGTMGLETKYVFLGLETDKPLEAVLIEVNAPYREETYVITSGFIVNPSGRDYTPDKGLKARLEIITLAEI
;
A
#
# COMPACT_ATOMS: atom_id res chain seq x y z
N MET A 1 10.15 -36.72 23.26
CA MET A 1 10.06 -35.56 22.34
C MET A 1 8.65 -35.27 21.82
N ARG A 2 7.88 -36.25 21.32
CA ARG A 2 6.53 -36.04 20.77
C ARG A 2 5.50 -35.51 21.79
N LYS A 3 5.56 -35.96 23.05
CA LYS A 3 4.69 -35.48 24.14
C LYS A 3 5.00 -34.04 24.60
N PHE A 4 6.25 -33.59 24.45
CA PHE A 4 6.68 -32.23 24.80
C PHE A 4 6.21 -31.20 23.75
N LYS A 5 6.16 -31.58 22.47
CA LYS A 5 5.61 -30.75 21.38
C LYS A 5 4.09 -30.54 21.48
N ILE A 6 3.35 -31.56 21.94
CA ILE A 6 1.90 -31.47 22.16
C ILE A 6 1.60 -30.55 23.35
N PHE A 7 2.40 -30.63 24.43
CA PHE A 7 2.26 -29.75 25.58
C PHE A 7 2.54 -28.28 25.23
N LEU A 8 3.59 -28.01 24.45
CA LEU A 8 3.90 -26.65 24.00
C LEU A 8 2.83 -26.09 23.04
N GLY A 9 2.28 -26.93 22.15
CA GLY A 9 1.20 -26.55 21.25
C GLY A 9 -0.12 -26.25 21.97
N ALA A 10 -0.45 -27.01 23.02
CA ALA A 10 -1.63 -26.75 23.85
C ALA A 10 -1.48 -25.47 24.67
N VAL A 11 -0.30 -25.21 25.24
CA VAL A 11 -0.02 -23.97 25.97
C VAL A 11 -0.05 -22.75 25.03
N PHE A 12 0.48 -22.88 23.80
CA PHE A 12 0.43 -21.80 22.80
C PHE A 12 -1.00 -21.54 22.30
N ALA A 13 -1.82 -22.58 22.14
CA ALA A 13 -3.24 -22.45 21.77
C ALA A 13 -4.07 -21.82 22.90
N VAL A 14 -3.80 -22.15 24.17
CA VAL A 14 -4.42 -21.49 25.32
C VAL A 14 -4.02 -20.02 25.41
N ILE A 15 -2.73 -19.69 25.21
CA ILE A 15 -2.24 -18.30 25.20
C ILE A 15 -2.85 -17.51 24.03
N ILE A 16 -2.96 -18.08 22.83
CA ILE A 16 -3.66 -17.45 21.69
C ILE A 16 -5.15 -17.28 21.99
N SER A 17 -5.83 -18.24 22.63
CA SER A 17 -7.24 -18.09 22.99
C SER A 17 -7.49 -17.06 24.10
N VAL A 18 -6.50 -16.78 24.95
CA VAL A 18 -6.54 -15.72 25.98
C VAL A 18 -6.18 -14.34 25.39
N ILE A 19 -5.39 -14.29 24.32
CA ILE A 19 -5.04 -13.04 23.60
C ILE A 19 -6.09 -12.67 22.53
N PHE A 20 -6.82 -13.63 21.99
CA PHE A 20 -7.93 -13.46 21.05
C PHE A 20 -9.31 -13.68 21.68
N THR A 21 -9.46 -13.48 22.99
CA THR A 21 -10.78 -13.11 23.51
C THR A 21 -11.10 -11.75 22.91
N VAL A 22 -11.85 -11.72 21.82
CA VAL A 22 -12.66 -10.54 21.48
C VAL A 22 -13.42 -10.26 22.78
N PRO A 23 -13.21 -9.12 23.47
CA PRO A 23 -14.04 -8.82 24.61
C PRO A 23 -15.46 -8.88 24.09
N CYS A 24 -16.25 -9.84 24.58
CA CYS A 24 -17.71 -9.75 24.51
C CYS A 24 -17.99 -8.34 25.04
N PHE A 25 -18.46 -7.47 24.15
CA PHE A 25 -18.60 -6.05 24.42
C PHE A 25 -19.40 -5.87 25.71
N ALA A 26 -18.71 -5.64 26.82
CA ALA A 26 -19.32 -5.04 27.98
C ALA A 26 -19.36 -3.56 27.66
N LEU A 27 -20.43 -3.14 26.99
CA LEU A 27 -20.75 -1.73 26.81
C LEU A 27 -20.70 -1.08 28.20
N ASN A 28 -19.76 -0.16 28.40
CA ASN A 28 -19.66 0.60 29.63
C ASN A 28 -20.77 1.66 29.58
N PHE A 29 -21.97 1.23 29.95
CA PHE A 29 -23.21 1.98 29.77
C PHE A 29 -23.30 3.04 30.86
N ASN A 30 -23.07 4.30 30.51
CA ASN A 30 -23.49 5.42 31.35
C ASN A 30 -24.92 5.76 30.94
N GLY A 31 -25.88 5.06 31.56
CA GLY A 31 -27.29 5.24 31.30
C GLY A 31 -27.75 6.62 31.75
N SER A 32 -28.62 7.26 30.97
CA SER A 32 -29.38 8.40 31.48
C SER A 32 -30.41 7.90 32.51
N SER A 33 -30.25 8.32 33.78
CA SER A 33 -31.28 8.53 34.84
C SER A 33 -31.78 7.40 35.79
N SER A 34 -31.93 7.67 37.13
CA SER A 34 -32.24 6.79 38.32
C SER A 34 -33.37 7.28 39.18
N ALA A 35 -34.09 6.25 39.63
CA ALA A 35 -34.52 5.98 41.00
C ALA A 35 -34.67 7.16 41.97
N ALA A 36 -35.91 7.61 42.07
CA ALA A 36 -36.69 7.34 43.28
C ALA A 36 -38.15 7.09 42.87
N GLY A 37 -38.78 6.04 43.42
CA GLY A 37 -40.18 5.69 43.15
C GLY A 37 -40.56 4.29 43.60
N ASP A 38 -41.09 4.23 44.83
CA ASP A 38 -41.87 3.17 45.47
C ASP A 38 -42.67 2.27 44.50
N GLY A 39 -42.31 0.99 44.49
CA GLY A 39 -43.02 -0.10 43.78
C GLY A 39 -44.13 -0.74 44.62
N SER A 40 -44.97 0.06 45.28
CA SER A 40 -46.20 -0.39 45.90
C SER A 40 -47.28 -0.52 44.83
N SER A 41 -47.43 -1.74 44.32
CA SER A 41 -48.78 -2.23 44.04
C SER A 41 -48.91 -3.55 44.75
N THR A 42 -49.72 -3.54 45.79
CA THR A 42 -50.21 -4.69 46.52
C THR A 42 -50.54 -5.84 45.56
N THR A 43 -50.19 -7.03 46.02
CA THR A 43 -50.62 -8.31 45.47
C THR A 43 -52.12 -8.25 45.17
N ASN A 44 -52.49 -8.11 43.89
CA ASN A 44 -53.80 -8.37 43.25
C ASN A 44 -54.15 -7.48 42.02
N SER A 45 -53.23 -6.68 41.46
CA SER A 45 -53.56 -5.93 40.23
C SER A 45 -53.37 -6.77 38.94
N THR A 46 -54.49 -7.10 38.30
CA THR A 46 -54.59 -7.58 36.91
C THR A 46 -54.20 -6.44 35.95
N GLY A 47 -52.91 -6.09 35.83
CA GLY A 47 -52.51 -4.96 34.98
C GLY A 47 -51.02 -4.61 34.88
N GLY A 48 -50.13 -5.54 35.23
CA GLY A 48 -48.71 -5.26 35.42
C GLY A 48 -47.91 -5.01 34.13
N TYR A 49 -48.16 -5.75 33.05
CA TYR A 49 -47.33 -5.67 31.84
C TYR A 49 -48.18 -5.37 30.61
N ALA A 50 -47.75 -4.46 29.75
CA ALA A 50 -48.50 -4.12 28.53
C ALA A 50 -47.60 -3.50 27.47
N ILE A 51 -48.08 -3.55 26.23
CA ILE A 51 -47.49 -2.91 25.07
C ILE A 51 -48.61 -2.10 24.44
N PRO A 52 -48.46 -0.77 24.31
CA PRO A 52 -49.49 0.08 23.69
C PRO A 52 -49.95 -0.44 22.33
N ASP A 53 -51.22 -0.28 22.01
CA ASP A 53 -51.89 -0.78 20.79
C ASP A 53 -51.16 -0.38 19.47
N MET A 54 -50.46 0.75 19.48
CA MET A 54 -49.61 1.21 18.37
C MET A 54 -48.48 0.23 17.98
N LEU A 55 -48.08 -0.66 18.90
CA LEU A 55 -47.07 -1.71 18.68
C LEU A 55 -47.66 -3.01 18.10
N ALA A 56 -48.96 -3.25 18.30
CA ALA A 56 -49.66 -4.44 17.83
C ALA A 56 -49.90 -4.43 16.31
N ASN A 57 -50.12 -3.24 15.73
CA ASN A 57 -50.45 -3.06 14.30
C ASN A 57 -49.27 -2.65 13.40
N ASN A 58 -48.04 -3.05 13.78
CA ASN A 58 -46.82 -3.08 12.95
C ASN A 58 -46.24 -1.79 12.34
N SER A 59 -46.87 -0.61 12.43
CA SER A 59 -46.36 0.56 11.68
C SER A 59 -45.54 1.57 12.49
N ASN A 60 -45.63 1.61 13.82
CA ASN A 60 -45.01 2.72 14.59
C ASN A 60 -44.60 2.30 16.00
N ARG A 61 -43.53 1.51 16.06
CA ARG A 61 -43.11 0.84 17.31
C ARG A 61 -42.22 1.70 18.21
N ALA A 62 -41.27 2.45 17.64
CA ALA A 62 -40.35 3.26 18.44
C ALA A 62 -40.78 4.73 18.50
N VAL A 63 -40.67 5.33 19.70
CA VAL A 63 -41.00 6.73 19.98
C VAL A 63 -39.80 7.67 19.84
N GLY A 64 -38.62 7.11 19.57
CA GLY A 64 -37.36 7.83 19.48
C GLY A 64 -36.18 6.88 19.33
N TYR A 65 -34.99 7.45 19.43
CA TYR A 65 -33.72 6.73 19.39
C TYR A 65 -32.78 7.23 20.48
N ARG A 66 -32.04 6.31 21.07
CA ARG A 66 -30.88 6.59 21.90
C ARG A 66 -29.63 6.56 21.04
N PHE A 67 -28.79 7.56 21.22
CA PHE A 67 -27.50 7.66 20.59
C PHE A 67 -26.41 7.69 21.67
N THR A 68 -25.32 6.97 21.44
CA THR A 68 -24.16 6.96 22.35
C THR A 68 -22.88 6.99 21.54
N VAL A 69 -22.07 8.04 21.70
CA VAL A 69 -20.71 8.03 21.16
C VAL A 69 -19.85 7.12 22.03
N ILE A 70 -19.16 6.17 21.41
CA ILE A 70 -18.25 5.24 22.08
C ILE A 70 -16.84 5.39 21.51
N ASP A 71 -15.84 5.34 22.39
CA ASP A 71 -14.43 5.33 21.98
C ASP A 71 -14.00 3.99 21.39
N ASN A 72 -12.75 3.90 20.95
CA ASN A 72 -12.16 2.68 20.39
C ASN A 72 -11.98 1.53 21.40
N LYS A 73 -12.32 1.75 22.68
CA LYS A 73 -12.33 0.76 23.77
C LYS A 73 -13.76 0.41 24.21
N GLY A 74 -14.78 1.02 23.60
CA GLY A 74 -16.18 0.82 23.95
C GLY A 74 -16.69 1.64 25.14
N ASN A 75 -15.93 2.65 25.60
CA ASN A 75 -16.39 3.55 26.66
C ASN A 75 -17.28 4.65 26.08
N GLY A 76 -18.39 4.95 26.76
CA GLY A 76 -19.27 6.05 26.38
C GLY A 76 -18.63 7.42 26.60
N ILE A 77 -18.62 8.25 25.55
CA ILE A 77 -18.18 9.64 25.58
C ILE A 77 -19.37 10.54 25.97
N ASN A 78 -19.24 11.28 27.06
CA ASN A 78 -20.25 12.24 27.56
C ASN A 78 -21.69 11.68 27.70
N GLY A 79 -21.81 10.37 27.92
CA GLY A 79 -23.05 9.68 28.20
C GLY A 79 -23.98 9.50 26.99
N SER A 80 -25.02 8.69 27.19
CA SER A 80 -26.04 8.42 26.17
C SER A 80 -27.06 9.55 26.07
N LYS A 81 -27.65 9.74 24.89
CA LYS A 81 -28.57 10.84 24.57
C LYS A 81 -29.84 10.29 23.94
N ASP A 82 -30.98 10.58 24.56
CA ASP A 82 -32.28 10.14 24.06
C ASP A 82 -32.90 11.25 23.20
N VAL A 83 -33.19 10.94 21.95
CA VAL A 83 -33.83 11.86 21.02
C VAL A 83 -35.19 11.29 20.63
N TYR A 84 -36.23 11.93 21.14
CA TYR A 84 -37.62 11.57 20.89
C TYR A 84 -38.10 12.23 19.60
N ARG A 85 -39.00 11.53 18.90
CA ARG A 85 -39.61 12.02 17.68
C ARG A 85 -40.68 13.05 17.98
N HIS A 86 -40.55 14.24 17.42
CA HIS A 86 -41.59 15.25 17.46
C HIS A 86 -42.66 14.94 16.42
N ALA A 87 -43.61 14.09 16.78
CA ALA A 87 -44.73 13.79 15.90
C ALA A 87 -45.67 15.01 15.80
N THR A 88 -45.82 15.58 14.60
CA THR A 88 -46.99 16.37 14.22
C THR A 88 -48.13 15.41 13.88
N HIS A 89 -48.81 14.90 14.91
CA HIS A 89 -49.99 14.01 14.83
C HIS A 89 -49.77 12.64 14.15
N SER A 90 -50.34 11.57 14.72
CA SER A 90 -50.56 10.34 13.93
C SER A 90 -51.62 10.61 12.84
N LYS A 91 -51.68 9.74 11.82
CA LYS A 91 -52.75 9.74 10.80
C LYS A 91 -54.16 9.65 11.41
N ASP A 92 -54.25 9.17 12.66
CA ASP A 92 -55.48 9.02 13.46
C ASP A 92 -55.70 10.19 14.45
N GLY A 93 -54.95 11.29 14.35
CA GLY A 93 -55.08 12.46 15.23
C GLY A 93 -54.65 12.24 16.68
N LYS A 94 -54.07 11.08 17.02
CA LYS A 94 -53.56 10.77 18.36
C LYS A 94 -52.14 11.31 18.49
N ASN A 95 -51.98 12.35 19.29
CA ASN A 95 -50.66 12.88 19.61
C ASN A 95 -49.90 11.88 20.51
N TYR A 96 -48.76 11.39 20.01
CA TYR A 96 -47.78 10.67 20.83
C TYR A 96 -47.43 11.45 22.11
N LEU A 97 -47.44 12.79 22.01
CA LEU A 97 -47.26 13.76 23.09
C LEU A 97 -48.31 13.71 24.21
N THR A 98 -49.56 13.31 23.92
CA THR A 98 -50.65 13.34 24.91
C THR A 98 -50.52 12.18 25.92
N TYR A 99 -49.94 11.05 25.49
CA TYR A 99 -49.74 9.86 26.32
C TYR A 99 -48.29 9.69 26.79
N TYR A 100 -47.31 10.16 26.02
CA TYR A 100 -45.88 9.95 26.27
C TYR A 100 -45.19 11.30 26.36
N LYS A 101 -45.31 11.94 27.53
CA LYS A 101 -44.67 13.23 27.79
C LYS A 101 -43.17 13.00 28.00
N PRO A 102 -42.26 13.74 27.34
CA PRO A 102 -40.83 13.76 27.69
C PRO A 102 -40.61 14.26 29.13
N ASN A 103 -41.65 14.94 29.66
CA ASN A 103 -41.71 15.48 31.00
C ASN A 103 -42.20 14.45 32.03
N ALA A 104 -42.71 13.28 31.61
CA ALA A 104 -43.09 12.20 32.49
C ALA A 104 -41.98 11.14 32.46
N LYS A 105 -41.15 11.16 33.51
CA LYS A 105 -40.15 10.12 33.74
C LYS A 105 -40.86 8.81 34.00
N TYR A 106 -40.24 7.73 33.57
CA TYR A 106 -40.64 6.40 33.96
C TYR A 106 -39.45 5.64 34.55
N PRO A 107 -39.56 5.15 35.80
CA PRO A 107 -38.43 4.69 36.62
C PRO A 107 -37.74 3.43 36.08
N LYS A 108 -36.40 3.38 36.10
CA LYS A 108 -35.58 2.19 35.71
C LYS A 108 -35.07 1.39 36.93
N THR A 109 -35.89 1.24 37.97
CA THR A 109 -35.49 0.95 39.37
C THR A 109 -34.83 -0.41 39.66
N TYR A 110 -34.91 -1.42 38.78
CA TYR A 110 -34.48 -2.79 39.12
C TYR A 110 -33.04 -3.18 38.71
N ILE A 111 -32.32 -2.33 37.95
CA ILE A 111 -31.03 -2.70 37.35
C ILE A 111 -29.85 -2.61 38.34
N ARG A 112 -29.96 -1.80 39.42
CA ARG A 112 -28.86 -1.54 40.38
C ARG A 112 -28.50 -2.69 41.32
N ALA A 113 -29.45 -3.53 41.73
CA ALA A 113 -29.23 -4.44 42.86
C ALA A 113 -28.39 -5.70 42.52
N ASN A 114 -28.35 -6.13 41.25
CA ASN A 114 -27.77 -7.43 40.87
C ASN A 114 -26.49 -7.34 40.00
N TYR A 115 -26.02 -6.14 39.60
CA TYR A 115 -24.90 -5.98 38.66
C TYR A 115 -24.00 -4.77 38.96
N SER A 116 -23.38 -4.74 40.15
CA SER A 116 -22.51 -3.65 40.64
C SER A 116 -21.27 -3.37 39.78
N TRP A 117 -20.83 -4.31 38.94
CA TRP A 117 -19.67 -4.19 38.05
C TRP A 117 -19.92 -3.36 36.78
N LEU A 118 -21.16 -2.98 36.49
CA LEU A 118 -21.54 -2.20 35.31
C LEU A 118 -21.60 -0.67 35.53
N SER A 119 -21.27 -0.17 36.73
CA SER A 119 -21.24 1.28 37.05
C SER A 119 -22.49 2.07 36.61
N LEU A 120 -23.66 1.44 36.64
CA LEU A 120 -24.94 2.02 36.22
C LEU A 120 -25.50 2.97 37.29
N SER A 121 -24.93 4.17 37.36
CA SER A 121 -25.53 5.33 38.03
C SER A 121 -26.67 5.87 37.19
N THR A 122 -27.63 6.46 37.85
CA THR A 122 -28.88 6.91 37.26
C THR A 122 -29.26 8.12 38.24
N ASP A 123 -29.92 9.25 37.87
CA ASP A 123 -30.75 10.18 38.74
C ASP A 123 -32.06 10.69 38.09
N ASN A 124 -33.07 11.15 38.84
CA ASN A 124 -34.35 11.65 38.33
C ASN A 124 -34.16 13.01 37.62
N GLY A 125 -33.98 13.07 36.28
CA GLY A 125 -33.90 14.35 35.52
C GLY A 125 -34.38 14.27 34.06
N HIS A 126 -34.76 15.40 33.45
CA HIS A 126 -34.89 15.52 31.97
C HIS A 126 -33.52 15.64 31.30
N ALA A 127 -32.44 15.48 32.08
CA ALA A 127 -31.08 15.57 31.62
C ALA A 127 -30.83 14.49 30.56
N ASN A 128 -30.32 14.93 29.42
CA ASN A 128 -30.01 14.09 28.27
C ASN A 128 -31.21 13.55 27.46
N CYS A 129 -32.35 14.23 27.48
CA CYS A 129 -33.48 13.96 26.60
C CYS A 129 -33.78 15.17 25.70
N TRP A 130 -33.98 14.94 24.40
CA TRP A 130 -34.26 15.98 23.41
C TRP A 130 -35.41 15.60 22.48
N TRP A 131 -36.03 16.59 21.86
CA TRP A 131 -36.81 16.39 20.66
C TRP A 131 -35.94 16.53 19.42
N ASP A 132 -36.17 15.69 18.42
CA ASP A 132 -35.53 15.83 17.11
C ASP A 132 -35.74 17.22 16.50
N LYS A 133 -36.94 17.81 16.63
CA LYS A 133 -37.23 19.17 16.16
C LYS A 133 -36.31 20.23 16.76
N ASP A 134 -35.97 20.11 18.04
CA ASP A 134 -35.14 21.08 18.77
C ASP A 134 -33.68 20.91 18.33
N LEU A 135 -33.33 19.70 17.91
CA LEU A 135 -32.06 19.38 17.28
C LEU A 135 -32.04 19.67 15.77
N GLY A 136 -33.14 20.14 15.16
CA GLY A 136 -33.22 20.35 13.71
C GLY A 136 -33.03 19.04 12.92
N LEU A 137 -33.41 17.93 13.55
CA LEU A 137 -33.43 16.57 13.01
C LEU A 137 -34.88 16.20 12.70
N ALA A 138 -35.08 15.29 11.74
CA ALA A 138 -36.37 14.69 11.45
C ALA A 138 -36.23 13.17 11.56
N LEU A 139 -36.36 12.63 12.77
CA LEU A 139 -36.14 11.21 13.00
C LEU A 139 -37.26 10.38 12.35
N PRO A 140 -36.94 9.32 11.60
CA PRO A 140 -37.91 8.61 10.78
C PRO A 140 -38.82 7.71 11.62
N GLU A 141 -39.95 7.31 11.02
CA GLU A 141 -40.79 6.22 11.52
C GLU A 141 -40.06 4.88 11.37
N VAL A 142 -40.02 4.09 12.43
CA VAL A 142 -39.18 2.86 12.48
C VAL A 142 -39.92 1.75 11.73
N THR A 143 -39.35 1.10 10.70
CA THR A 143 -38.41 -0.02 10.86
C THR A 143 -37.44 -0.22 9.67
N THR A 144 -37.50 0.62 8.62
CA THR A 144 -36.62 0.51 7.44
C THR A 144 -35.98 1.82 6.99
N GLN A 145 -36.40 2.95 7.55
CA GLN A 145 -36.00 4.28 7.05
C GLN A 145 -34.83 4.90 7.81
N ILE A 146 -34.50 4.40 9.01
CA ILE A 146 -33.36 4.91 9.79
C ILE A 146 -32.03 4.71 9.07
N GLU A 147 -31.92 3.65 8.24
CA GLU A 147 -30.78 3.44 7.36
C GLU A 147 -30.57 4.62 6.40
N GLY A 148 -31.63 5.10 5.74
CA GLY A 148 -31.55 6.27 4.86
C GLY A 148 -31.38 7.60 5.62
N TRP A 149 -31.82 7.65 6.89
CA TRP A 149 -31.65 8.83 7.73
C TRP A 149 -30.21 8.99 8.25
N CYS A 150 -29.49 7.90 8.48
CA CYS A 150 -28.11 7.88 8.97
C CYS A 150 -27.09 8.31 7.90
N ASN A 151 -27.19 9.56 7.43
CA ASN A 151 -26.27 10.21 6.51
C ASN A 151 -25.44 11.31 7.19
N ASP A 152 -24.39 11.78 6.52
CA ASP A 152 -23.42 12.75 7.02
C ASP A 152 -24.07 14.04 7.54
N SER A 153 -25.13 14.52 6.87
CA SER A 153 -25.83 15.74 7.27
C SER A 153 -26.50 15.57 8.64
N ASN A 154 -27.25 14.49 8.81
CA ASN A 154 -27.96 14.21 10.06
C ASN A 154 -27.00 13.82 11.19
N VAL A 155 -25.97 13.02 10.88
CA VAL A 155 -24.97 12.62 11.87
C VAL A 155 -24.13 13.82 12.31
N SER A 156 -23.71 14.71 11.39
CA SER A 156 -22.99 15.93 11.76
C SER A 156 -23.81 16.83 12.67
N LYS A 157 -25.10 17.04 12.38
CA LYS A 157 -26.01 17.79 13.27
C LYS A 157 -26.17 17.14 14.63
N LEU A 158 -26.33 15.81 14.68
CA LEU A 158 -26.45 15.05 15.91
C LEU A 158 -25.18 15.22 16.78
N LEU A 159 -24.00 14.96 16.20
CA LEU A 159 -22.72 15.01 16.90
C LEU A 159 -22.37 16.43 17.39
N SER A 160 -22.55 17.43 16.53
CA SER A 160 -22.25 18.82 16.89
C SER A 160 -23.16 19.32 18.02
N LYS A 161 -24.46 19.05 17.96
CA LYS A 161 -25.40 19.55 18.97
C LYS A 161 -25.34 18.84 20.31
N LEU A 162 -25.07 17.53 20.31
CA LEU A 162 -25.15 16.71 21.53
C LEU A 162 -23.80 16.41 22.18
N TRP A 163 -22.72 16.42 21.41
CA TRP A 163 -21.37 16.09 21.89
C TRP A 163 -20.31 17.14 21.56
N ASN A 164 -20.62 18.12 20.72
CA ASN A 164 -19.66 19.12 20.22
C ASN A 164 -18.43 18.47 19.55
N ILE A 165 -18.66 17.41 18.75
CA ILE A 165 -17.62 16.72 17.97
C ILE A 165 -17.98 16.65 16.48
N SER A 166 -16.98 16.46 15.64
CA SER A 166 -17.11 16.31 14.19
C SER A 166 -17.12 14.84 13.74
N ILE A 167 -17.58 14.58 12.52
CA ILE A 167 -17.44 13.26 11.87
C ILE A 167 -15.96 12.88 11.74
N SER A 168 -15.09 13.85 11.41
CA SER A 168 -13.64 13.60 11.32
C SER A 168 -13.03 13.11 12.63
N THR A 169 -13.61 13.47 13.78
CA THR A 169 -13.19 12.96 15.09
C THR A 169 -13.51 11.47 15.20
N LEU A 170 -14.67 11.03 14.71
CA LEU A 170 -15.03 9.61 14.66
C LEU A 170 -14.06 8.81 13.79
N GLU A 171 -13.70 9.33 12.62
CA GLU A 171 -12.79 8.69 11.67
C GLU A 171 -11.37 8.56 12.24
N SER A 172 -10.77 9.69 12.60
CA SER A 172 -9.38 9.77 13.08
C SER A 172 -9.16 9.03 14.40
N SER A 173 -10.16 9.06 15.29
CA SER A 173 -10.05 8.42 16.61
C SER A 173 -10.58 6.99 16.64
N ARG A 174 -11.12 6.49 15.52
CA ARG A 174 -11.81 5.19 15.42
C ARG A 174 -12.94 5.05 16.45
N TRP A 175 -13.72 6.12 16.62
CA TRP A 175 -14.90 6.11 17.50
C TRP A 175 -16.15 5.74 16.70
N ALA A 176 -17.21 5.43 17.42
CA ALA A 176 -18.48 5.01 16.83
C ALA A 176 -19.68 5.64 17.55
N VAL A 177 -20.85 5.57 16.92
CA VAL A 177 -22.14 5.94 17.48
C VAL A 177 -23.00 4.68 17.55
N LEU A 178 -23.32 4.26 18.76
CA LEU A 178 -24.33 3.24 19.04
C LEU A 178 -25.72 3.86 18.92
N ILE A 179 -26.65 3.15 18.29
CA ILE A 179 -28.03 3.56 18.05
C ILE A 179 -28.96 2.47 18.58
N GLU A 180 -29.91 2.85 19.42
CA GLU A 180 -30.94 1.96 19.93
C GLU A 180 -32.33 2.60 19.79
N PRO A 181 -33.35 1.94 19.23
CA PRO A 181 -34.70 2.48 19.21
C PRO A 181 -35.31 2.43 20.62
N ILE A 182 -36.09 3.44 20.96
CA ILE A 182 -36.77 3.57 22.24
C ILE A 182 -38.23 3.15 22.08
N PHE A 183 -38.67 2.18 22.88
CA PHE A 183 -40.02 1.62 22.82
C PHE A 183 -40.82 1.96 24.09
N PRO A 184 -42.11 2.30 23.95
CA PRO A 184 -42.99 2.44 25.10
C PRO A 184 -43.46 1.06 25.57
N VAL A 185 -43.21 0.71 26.83
CA VAL A 185 -43.61 -0.57 27.44
C VAL A 185 -44.16 -0.33 28.84
N LYS A 186 -45.16 -1.10 29.26
CA LYS A 186 -45.65 -1.10 30.63
C LYS A 186 -45.05 -2.29 31.38
N ILE A 187 -44.42 -2.03 32.50
CA ILE A 187 -43.75 -3.00 33.35
C ILE A 187 -44.16 -2.71 34.79
N GLN A 188 -44.67 -3.72 35.50
CA GLN A 188 -45.23 -3.59 36.86
C GLN A 188 -46.14 -2.37 37.04
N SER A 189 -47.13 -2.23 36.16
CA SER A 189 -48.15 -1.19 36.17
C SER A 189 -47.65 0.22 35.85
N THR A 190 -46.36 0.37 35.55
CA THR A 190 -45.73 1.64 35.18
C THR A 190 -45.37 1.62 33.71
N TYR A 191 -45.71 2.68 32.95
CA TYR A 191 -45.20 2.81 31.59
C TYR A 191 -43.71 3.14 31.63
N HIS A 192 -42.95 2.88 30.57
CA HIS A 192 -41.53 3.16 30.43
C HIS A 192 -41.18 3.42 28.97
N SER A 193 -40.16 4.24 28.72
CA SER A 193 -39.50 4.38 27.42
C SER A 193 -38.13 3.70 27.50
N LEU A 194 -38.05 2.47 26.96
CA LEU A 194 -36.88 1.61 27.12
C LEU A 194 -36.32 1.17 25.77
N THR A 195 -35.00 1.02 25.69
CA THR A 195 -34.37 0.31 24.57
C THR A 195 -34.59 -1.20 24.70
N VAL A 196 -34.35 -1.94 23.61
CA VAL A 196 -34.42 -3.42 23.64
C VAL A 196 -33.47 -4.00 24.69
N THR A 197 -32.27 -3.44 24.78
CA THR A 197 -31.25 -3.82 25.76
C THR A 197 -31.74 -3.61 27.19
N GLU A 198 -32.37 -2.48 27.48
CA GLU A 198 -32.92 -2.18 28.82
C GLU A 198 -34.08 -3.11 29.20
N ILE A 199 -34.96 -3.42 28.25
CA ILE A 199 -36.05 -4.39 28.46
C ILE A 199 -35.46 -5.78 28.77
N ALA A 200 -34.40 -6.18 28.08
CA ALA A 200 -33.75 -7.45 28.31
C ALA A 200 -33.06 -7.53 29.68
N PHE A 201 -32.40 -6.46 30.13
CA PHE A 201 -31.84 -6.40 31.49
C PHE A 201 -32.91 -6.48 32.57
N TYR A 202 -34.04 -5.81 32.38
CA TYR A 202 -35.17 -5.92 33.30
C TYR A 202 -35.69 -7.36 33.37
N GLY A 203 -35.91 -7.98 32.20
CA GLY A 203 -36.38 -9.36 32.12
C GLY A 203 -35.40 -10.37 32.71
N SER A 204 -34.10 -10.21 32.45
CA SER A 204 -33.07 -11.08 33.01
C SER A 204 -33.02 -11.01 34.53
N ALA A 205 -33.18 -9.82 35.11
CA ALA A 205 -33.18 -9.65 36.55
C ALA A 205 -34.41 -10.29 37.21
N LYS A 206 -35.54 -10.38 36.49
CA LYS A 206 -36.79 -10.95 37.02
C LYS A 206 -36.92 -12.46 36.81
N PHE A 207 -36.46 -12.98 35.66
CA PHE A 207 -36.70 -14.36 35.23
C PHE A 207 -35.42 -15.19 35.01
N GLY A 208 -34.24 -14.59 35.20
CA GLY A 208 -32.95 -15.20 34.88
C GLY A 208 -32.51 -14.92 33.44
N ILE A 209 -31.20 -14.76 33.23
CA ILE A 209 -30.62 -14.34 31.95
C ILE A 209 -30.87 -15.33 30.80
N THR A 210 -31.01 -16.62 31.11
CA THR A 210 -31.31 -17.70 30.15
C THR A 210 -32.78 -17.80 29.78
N SER A 211 -33.68 -17.05 30.44
CA SER A 211 -35.10 -17.03 30.11
C SER A 211 -35.38 -16.23 28.84
N ASN A 212 -36.43 -16.62 28.11
CA ASN A 212 -37.00 -15.88 26.99
C ASN A 212 -38.31 -15.15 27.35
N GLY A 213 -38.59 -15.02 28.66
CA GLY A 213 -39.78 -14.38 29.21
C GLY A 213 -40.97 -15.31 29.46
N ASN A 214 -40.85 -16.61 29.17
CA ASN A 214 -41.92 -17.60 29.30
C ASN A 214 -43.15 -17.31 28.41
N ILE A 215 -44.08 -18.26 28.32
CA ILE A 215 -45.34 -18.11 27.58
C ILE A 215 -46.49 -17.83 28.52
N SER A 216 -47.39 -16.93 28.14
CA SER A 216 -48.64 -16.69 28.86
C SER A 216 -49.68 -16.11 27.91
N SER A 217 -50.93 -16.56 28.04
CA SER A 217 -52.09 -16.02 27.33
C SER A 217 -52.66 -14.77 28.01
N ASN A 218 -52.26 -14.48 29.25
CA ASN A 218 -52.70 -13.30 29.98
C ASN A 218 -52.00 -12.05 29.43
N SER A 219 -52.77 -11.17 28.77
CA SER A 219 -52.30 -9.92 28.16
C SER A 219 -51.56 -8.99 29.12
N ASN A 220 -51.79 -9.13 30.43
CA ASN A 220 -51.18 -8.33 31.49
C ASN A 220 -49.90 -8.94 32.08
N SER A 221 -49.34 -10.00 31.47
CA SER A 221 -48.21 -10.76 31.99
C SER A 221 -46.94 -10.58 31.15
N TRP A 222 -45.77 -10.78 31.77
CA TRP A 222 -44.50 -10.73 31.04
C TRP A 222 -44.47 -11.73 29.88
N GLY A 223 -44.93 -12.97 30.08
CA GLY A 223 -44.90 -14.00 29.04
C GLY A 223 -45.73 -13.69 27.80
N PHE A 224 -46.73 -12.81 27.92
CA PHE A 224 -47.47 -12.27 26.79
C PHE A 224 -46.67 -11.20 26.05
N ILE A 225 -46.19 -10.18 26.77
CA ILE A 225 -45.40 -9.10 26.15
C ILE A 225 -44.03 -9.58 25.64
N ALA A 226 -43.52 -10.71 26.15
CA ALA A 226 -42.30 -11.37 25.68
C ALA A 226 -42.36 -11.77 24.20
N ASN A 227 -43.56 -12.04 23.65
CA ASN A 227 -43.69 -12.27 22.21
C ASN A 227 -43.33 -11.03 21.38
N TYR A 228 -43.36 -9.84 21.97
CA TYR A 228 -42.88 -8.63 21.31
C TYR A 228 -41.45 -8.30 21.75
N THR A 229 -41.18 -8.21 23.04
CA THR A 229 -39.88 -7.77 23.58
C THR A 229 -38.74 -8.72 23.26
N ASN A 230 -39.03 -10.03 23.17
CA ASN A 230 -38.03 -11.07 22.92
C ASN A 230 -38.09 -11.65 21.52
N ARG A 231 -38.93 -11.13 20.61
CA ARG A 231 -39.03 -11.64 19.22
C ARG A 231 -39.17 -10.54 18.20
N HIS A 232 -40.02 -9.55 18.44
CA HIS A 232 -40.29 -8.50 17.45
C HIS A 232 -39.37 -7.29 17.62
N LEU A 233 -39.22 -6.76 18.83
CA LEU A 233 -38.40 -5.57 19.08
C LEU A 233 -36.91 -5.75 18.75
N PRO A 234 -36.26 -6.89 19.09
CA PRO A 234 -34.86 -7.14 18.70
C PRO A 234 -34.64 -7.20 17.19
N ASN A 235 -35.71 -7.38 16.41
CA ASN A 235 -35.70 -7.38 14.95
C ASN A 235 -36.16 -6.04 14.34
N SER A 236 -36.61 -5.06 15.14
CA SER A 236 -37.16 -3.79 14.66
C SER A 236 -36.11 -2.84 14.09
N LEU A 237 -34.83 -3.05 14.42
CA LEU A 237 -33.72 -2.32 13.81
C LEU A 237 -32.98 -3.27 12.87
N ARG A 238 -33.27 -3.18 11.57
CA ARG A 238 -32.60 -3.95 10.52
C ARG A 238 -31.98 -2.98 9.53
N LEU A 239 -30.71 -2.69 9.69
CA LEU A 239 -29.91 -2.06 8.64
C LEU A 239 -29.55 -3.16 7.63
N LYS A 240 -29.90 -3.01 6.34
CA LYS A 240 -29.62 -4.03 5.31
C LYS A 240 -28.13 -4.27 5.13
N ALA A 241 -27.35 -3.21 5.25
CA ALA A 241 -25.94 -3.28 5.58
C ALA A 241 -25.77 -2.54 6.90
N ALA A 242 -25.48 -3.27 7.99
CA ALA A 242 -24.65 -2.65 9.00
C ALA A 242 -23.40 -2.23 8.23
N TYR A 243 -23.13 -0.94 8.16
CA TYR A 243 -21.90 -0.49 7.56
C TYR A 243 -20.65 -1.07 8.29
N VAL A 244 -20.81 -1.78 9.44
CA VAL A 244 -20.40 -3.20 9.72
C VAL A 244 -20.14 -3.37 11.23
N GLY A 245 -20.81 -4.26 11.97
CA GLY A 245 -20.24 -4.69 13.28
C GLY A 245 -21.16 -5.15 14.41
N ILE A 246 -22.49 -5.03 14.28
CA ILE A 246 -23.42 -5.77 15.16
C ILE A 246 -24.16 -6.79 14.28
N PRO A 247 -24.36 -8.05 14.73
CA PRO A 247 -25.10 -9.03 13.96
C PRO A 247 -26.45 -8.47 13.52
N ALA A 248 -26.83 -8.82 12.29
CA ALA A 248 -28.16 -8.57 11.77
C ALA A 248 -29.21 -8.94 12.83
N ALA A 249 -30.35 -8.25 12.81
CA ALA A 249 -31.60 -8.66 13.47
C ALA A 249 -31.60 -10.18 13.62
N ALA A 250 -31.92 -10.70 14.81
CA ALA A 250 -31.83 -12.14 15.14
C ALA A 250 -32.52 -13.09 14.13
N SER A 251 -33.26 -12.53 13.14
CA SER A 251 -33.90 -13.19 12.00
C SER A 251 -34.78 -14.35 12.44
N THR A 252 -35.24 -14.22 13.67
CA THR A 252 -35.86 -15.29 14.43
C THR A 252 -37.36 -15.06 14.45
N THR A 253 -38.08 -16.11 14.06
CA THR A 253 -39.52 -16.18 14.23
C THR A 253 -39.89 -16.69 15.64
N VAL A 254 -38.92 -16.90 16.53
CA VAL A 254 -39.11 -17.39 17.90
C VAL A 254 -38.57 -16.41 18.94
N ARG A 255 -39.05 -16.51 20.19
CA ARG A 255 -38.54 -15.70 21.31
C ARG A 255 -37.11 -16.10 21.64
N ILE A 256 -36.22 -15.11 21.68
CA ILE A 256 -34.83 -15.25 22.11
C ILE A 256 -34.65 -14.97 23.60
N THR A 257 -33.59 -15.50 24.18
CA THR A 257 -33.25 -15.30 25.59
C THR A 257 -32.77 -13.87 25.84
N PHE A 258 -32.89 -13.40 27.08
CA PHE A 258 -32.32 -12.11 27.47
C PHE A 258 -30.80 -12.07 27.25
N GLU A 259 -30.12 -13.18 27.54
CA GLU A 259 -28.70 -13.36 27.23
C GLU A 259 -28.40 -13.10 25.76
N SER A 260 -29.20 -13.66 24.85
CA SER A 260 -29.00 -13.48 23.41
C SER A 260 -29.18 -12.04 23.00
N ILE A 261 -30.13 -11.31 23.57
CA ILE A 261 -30.34 -9.89 23.30
C ILE A 261 -29.13 -9.09 23.78
N ILE A 262 -28.70 -9.30 25.02
CA ILE A 262 -27.64 -8.52 25.67
C ILE A 262 -26.28 -8.80 25.03
N LYS A 263 -25.88 -10.07 24.90
CA LYS A 263 -24.54 -10.45 24.42
C LYS A 263 -24.36 -10.18 22.93
N ASN A 264 -25.41 -10.32 22.13
CA ASN A 264 -25.33 -10.11 20.68
C ASN A 264 -25.74 -8.69 20.26
N GLY A 265 -26.21 -7.85 21.19
CA GLY A 265 -26.65 -6.48 20.89
C GLY A 265 -27.88 -6.41 19.98
N TYR A 266 -28.79 -7.40 20.04
CA TYR A 266 -29.96 -7.41 19.17
C TYR A 266 -30.89 -6.23 19.47
N GLY A 267 -31.32 -5.53 18.42
CA GLY A 267 -32.10 -4.30 18.55
C GLY A 267 -31.26 -3.02 18.63
N ALA A 268 -29.93 -3.12 18.51
CA ALA A 268 -29.01 -1.99 18.41
C ALA A 268 -28.26 -1.99 17.06
N ALA A 269 -27.69 -0.84 16.69
CA ALA A 269 -26.80 -0.69 15.53
C ALA A 269 -25.61 0.20 15.87
N ILE A 270 -24.51 0.06 15.13
CA ILE A 270 -23.31 0.90 15.26
C ILE A 270 -23.02 1.61 13.94
N LEU A 271 -22.78 2.93 14.01
CA LEU A 271 -22.20 3.75 12.94
C LEU A 271 -20.77 4.13 13.32
N TYR A 272 -19.81 4.08 12.41
CA TYR A 272 -18.46 4.62 12.63
C TYR A 272 -18.01 5.44 11.43
N GLY A 273 -16.91 6.18 11.54
CA GLY A 273 -16.44 7.11 10.51
C GLY A 273 -16.47 6.55 9.08
N SER A 274 -15.96 5.33 8.85
CA SER A 274 -15.96 4.70 7.52
C SER A 274 -17.31 4.14 7.03
N ASN A 275 -18.38 4.33 7.82
CA ASN A 275 -19.77 3.95 7.50
C ASN A 275 -20.58 5.07 6.87
N LEU A 276 -20.01 6.27 6.91
CA LEU A 276 -20.46 7.45 6.22
C LEU A 276 -19.67 7.46 4.91
N SER A 277 -20.34 7.85 3.80
CA SER A 277 -19.91 7.74 2.41
C SER A 277 -18.43 7.35 2.25
N LYS A 278 -18.12 6.10 1.84
CA LYS A 278 -16.72 5.73 1.58
C LYS A 278 -16.10 6.85 0.74
N PRO A 279 -15.00 7.50 1.19
CA PRO A 279 -14.34 8.48 0.35
C PRO A 279 -14.09 7.81 -0.99
N GLU A 280 -14.41 8.54 -2.06
CA GLU A 280 -14.16 8.07 -3.41
C GLU A 280 -12.72 7.55 -3.48
N GLN A 281 -12.53 6.35 -4.04
CA GLN A 281 -11.21 5.75 -4.12
C GLN A 281 -10.64 5.96 -5.50
N TYR A 282 -9.40 6.40 -5.55
CA TYR A 282 -8.65 6.56 -6.77
C TYR A 282 -7.39 5.70 -6.73
N TYR A 283 -6.90 5.32 -7.90
CA TYR A 283 -5.63 4.62 -8.00
C TYR A 283 -4.48 5.60 -7.74
N LEU A 284 -3.57 5.19 -6.84
CA LEU A 284 -2.21 5.73 -6.78
C LEU A 284 -1.32 4.73 -7.49
N ASP A 285 -0.72 5.18 -8.58
CA ASP A 285 0.05 4.38 -9.52
C ASP A 285 1.48 4.92 -9.63
N VAL A 286 2.47 4.07 -9.34
CA VAL A 286 3.90 4.38 -9.44
C VAL A 286 4.46 3.79 -10.72
N ASN A 287 4.60 4.65 -11.72
CA ASN A 287 5.22 4.35 -13.01
C ASN A 287 6.67 4.87 -13.03
N GLY A 288 7.28 4.96 -14.21
CA GLY A 288 8.53 5.69 -14.42
C GLY A 288 8.63 6.33 -15.79
N ILE A 289 9.57 7.27 -15.93
CA ILE A 289 10.08 7.71 -17.23
C ILE A 289 11.53 7.23 -17.37
N LEU A 290 11.86 6.56 -18.47
CA LEU A 290 13.22 6.12 -18.80
C LEU A 290 13.61 6.66 -20.17
N ASN A 291 14.60 7.56 -20.22
CA ASN A 291 15.05 8.23 -21.45
C ASN A 291 13.86 8.85 -22.24
N ASP A 292 13.03 9.66 -21.57
CA ASP A 292 11.85 10.30 -22.15
C ASP A 292 10.71 9.36 -22.58
N GLU A 293 10.80 8.06 -22.31
CA GLU A 293 9.75 7.07 -22.59
C GLU A 293 9.06 6.61 -21.31
N MET A 294 7.73 6.44 -21.36
CA MET A 294 6.96 5.94 -20.22
C MET A 294 7.17 4.44 -20.04
N VAL A 295 7.47 4.05 -18.80
CA VAL A 295 7.50 2.65 -18.37
C VAL A 295 6.41 2.42 -17.33
N TYR A 296 5.55 1.44 -17.59
CA TYR A 296 4.35 1.14 -16.76
C TYR A 296 4.66 0.28 -15.53
N ASP A 297 5.95 0.05 -15.25
CA ASP A 297 6.44 -0.50 -14.00
C ASP A 297 7.85 0.03 -13.73
N PHE A 298 8.25 -0.01 -12.47
CA PHE A 298 9.51 0.53 -11.96
C PHE A 298 10.66 -0.50 -11.95
N LYS A 299 10.41 -1.74 -12.42
CA LYS A 299 11.31 -2.90 -12.23
C LYS A 299 12.66 -2.78 -12.92
N ASN A 300 12.67 -2.14 -14.08
CA ASN A 300 13.91 -1.92 -14.84
C ASN A 300 14.62 -0.62 -14.45
N CYS A 301 13.99 0.24 -13.64
CA CYS A 301 14.52 1.53 -13.25
C CYS A 301 15.14 1.54 -11.85
N GLY A 302 14.46 0.98 -10.85
CA GLY A 302 14.92 1.08 -9.47
C GLY A 302 13.92 0.55 -8.46
N THR A 303 14.00 1.05 -7.23
CA THR A 303 12.98 0.83 -6.18
C THR A 303 12.62 2.15 -5.51
N CYS A 304 11.46 2.21 -4.87
CA CYS A 304 11.05 3.35 -4.06
C CYS A 304 10.17 2.92 -2.88
N ASP A 305 10.02 3.83 -1.92
CA ASP A 305 9.06 3.71 -0.84
C ASP A 305 7.79 4.52 -1.12
N VAL A 306 6.65 3.97 -0.72
CA VAL A 306 5.34 4.60 -0.84
C VAL A 306 4.77 4.87 0.55
N TYR A 307 4.47 6.13 0.83
CA TYR A 307 3.81 6.57 2.05
C TYR A 307 2.41 7.08 1.75
N VAL A 308 1.44 6.69 2.58
CA VAL A 308 0.07 7.23 2.56
C VAL A 308 -0.28 7.71 3.97
N ASN A 309 -0.73 8.96 4.10
CA ASN A 309 -1.01 9.63 5.37
C ASN A 309 0.18 9.56 6.36
N GLY A 310 1.41 9.68 5.85
CA GLY A 310 2.65 9.61 6.63
C GLY A 310 3.06 8.20 7.08
N LYS A 311 2.32 7.15 6.71
CA LYS A 311 2.65 5.75 7.00
C LYS A 311 3.26 5.07 5.79
N LEU A 312 4.38 4.36 5.97
CA LEU A 312 4.95 3.48 4.96
C LEU A 312 3.96 2.34 4.65
N VAL A 313 3.49 2.28 3.40
CA VAL A 313 2.54 1.25 2.93
C VAL A 313 3.20 0.25 1.98
N ALA A 314 4.30 0.63 1.34
CA ALA A 314 5.11 -0.23 0.50
C ALA A 314 6.59 0.19 0.57
N ASN A 315 7.49 -0.78 0.73
CA ASN A 315 8.92 -0.54 0.95
C ASN A 315 9.76 -1.18 -0.16
N ASP A 316 10.69 -0.42 -0.73
CA ASP A 316 11.58 -0.86 -1.82
C ASP A 316 10.84 -1.56 -2.98
N VAL A 317 9.69 -1.02 -3.38
CA VAL A 317 8.87 -1.64 -4.43
C VAL A 317 9.29 -1.22 -5.83
N THR A 318 9.03 -2.14 -6.77
CA THR A 318 9.25 -1.95 -8.21
C THR A 318 7.95 -1.66 -8.96
N ASP A 319 6.82 -1.61 -8.26
CA ASP A 319 5.51 -1.25 -8.79
C ASP A 319 4.59 -0.98 -7.58
N TYR A 320 3.68 -0.04 -7.72
CA TYR A 320 2.61 0.19 -6.77
C TYR A 320 1.39 0.70 -7.50
N TYR A 321 0.40 -0.17 -7.66
CA TYR A 321 -0.90 0.15 -8.24
C TYR A 321 -2.02 -0.26 -7.29
N GLN A 322 -2.44 0.65 -6.42
CA GLN A 322 -3.45 0.37 -5.38
C GLN A 322 -4.46 1.51 -5.23
N LYS A 323 -5.67 1.15 -4.79
CA LYS A 323 -6.70 2.14 -4.47
C LYS A 323 -6.40 2.82 -3.13
N VAL A 324 -6.49 4.14 -3.12
CA VAL A 324 -6.31 5.00 -1.95
C VAL A 324 -7.51 5.94 -1.82
N ASP A 325 -7.93 6.18 -0.58
CA ASP A 325 -9.07 7.05 -0.26
C ASP A 325 -8.79 8.50 -0.67
N ALA A 326 -9.73 9.15 -1.36
CA ALA A 326 -9.65 10.56 -1.72
C ALA A 326 -9.42 11.44 -0.49
N GLY A 327 -8.56 12.45 -0.65
CA GLY A 327 -8.10 13.36 0.40
C GLY A 327 -6.86 12.86 1.16
N SER A 328 -6.51 11.57 1.08
CA SER A 328 -5.28 11.04 1.69
C SER A 328 -4.05 11.73 1.13
N SER A 329 -3.08 12.04 1.98
CA SER A 329 -1.77 12.47 1.51
C SER A 329 -0.96 11.27 1.02
N TYR A 330 -0.15 11.46 -0.01
CA TYR A 330 0.81 10.48 -0.48
C TYR A 330 2.19 11.11 -0.66
N LYS A 331 3.23 10.28 -0.57
CA LYS A 331 4.62 10.65 -0.83
C LYS A 331 5.41 9.45 -1.32
N ILE A 332 6.08 9.61 -2.45
CA ILE A 332 7.07 8.67 -2.98
C ILE A 332 8.44 9.19 -2.58
N THR A 333 9.23 8.34 -1.95
CA THR A 333 10.56 8.71 -1.46
C THR A 333 11.52 7.54 -1.55
N ASP A 334 12.76 7.78 -1.13
CA ASP A 334 13.85 6.79 -1.15
C ASP A 334 13.99 6.10 -2.52
N VAL A 335 13.98 6.92 -3.59
CA VAL A 335 14.13 6.42 -4.96
C VAL A 335 15.56 5.96 -5.18
N LYS A 336 15.74 4.65 -5.39
CA LYS A 336 17.03 4.00 -5.60
C LYS A 336 17.15 3.54 -7.06
N PRO A 337 17.79 4.34 -7.94
CA PRO A 337 18.03 3.93 -9.32
C PRO A 337 18.97 2.73 -9.41
N LYS A 338 18.82 1.91 -10.46
CA LYS A 338 19.84 0.93 -10.84
C LYS A 338 21.16 1.62 -11.17
N SER A 339 22.28 0.92 -10.99
CA SER A 339 23.63 1.46 -11.12
C SER A 339 23.91 2.18 -12.46
N HIS A 340 23.31 1.72 -13.55
CA HIS A 340 23.46 2.28 -14.90
C HIS A 340 22.49 3.43 -15.21
N LEU A 341 21.69 3.88 -14.25
CA LEU A 341 20.73 4.97 -14.41
C LEU A 341 21.05 6.12 -13.44
N ASP A 342 20.72 7.34 -13.86
CA ASP A 342 20.64 8.51 -13.00
C ASP A 342 19.17 8.81 -12.69
N TYR A 343 18.88 9.20 -11.45
CA TYR A 343 17.55 9.68 -11.04
C TYR A 343 17.50 11.20 -11.16
N ASN A 344 16.61 11.71 -12.01
CA ASN A 344 16.50 13.13 -12.34
C ASN A 344 15.47 13.88 -11.49
N GLY A 345 14.79 13.19 -10.56
CA GLY A 345 13.68 13.75 -9.80
C GLY A 345 12.31 13.35 -10.35
N ALA A 346 11.28 14.12 -9.98
CA ALA A 346 9.93 13.90 -10.49
C ALA A 346 9.82 14.34 -11.96
N SER A 347 9.23 13.51 -12.81
CA SER A 347 8.95 13.89 -14.20
C SER A 347 7.80 14.89 -14.30
N TRP A 348 7.90 15.83 -15.24
CA TRP A 348 6.81 16.73 -15.62
C TRP A 348 5.65 16.02 -16.34
N ARG A 349 5.85 14.78 -16.81
CA ARG A 349 4.85 13.99 -17.52
C ARG A 349 3.90 13.22 -16.59
N GLY A 350 4.26 13.09 -15.32
CA GLY A 350 3.44 12.46 -14.29
C GLY A 350 2.82 13.48 -13.33
N ASP A 351 2.01 12.98 -12.40
CA ASP A 351 1.64 13.75 -11.22
C ASP A 351 2.85 13.89 -10.27
N ALA A 352 2.79 14.88 -9.38
CA ALA A 352 3.85 15.16 -8.41
C ALA A 352 4.13 13.93 -7.52
N ILE A 353 5.38 13.75 -7.08
CA ILE A 353 5.76 12.62 -6.22
C ILE A 353 5.23 12.71 -4.78
N GLU A 354 4.64 13.84 -4.40
CA GLU A 354 3.92 14.01 -3.15
C GLU A 354 2.72 14.93 -3.34
N GLY A 355 1.64 14.69 -2.58
CA GLY A 355 0.42 15.46 -2.72
C GLY A 355 -0.77 14.84 -2.01
N LYS A 356 -1.96 15.14 -2.50
CA LYS A 356 -3.22 14.53 -2.05
C LYS A 356 -3.86 13.74 -3.18
N VAL A 357 -4.46 12.60 -2.85
CA VAL A 357 -5.24 11.79 -3.80
C VAL A 357 -6.58 12.48 -4.04
N THR A 358 -6.80 13.04 -5.22
CA THR A 358 -8.07 13.72 -5.59
C THR A 358 -8.68 13.22 -6.90
N LYS A 359 -7.92 12.39 -7.62
CA LYS A 359 -8.22 11.71 -8.88
C LYS A 359 -7.30 10.49 -8.96
N ASN A 360 -7.36 9.70 -10.03
CA ASN A 360 -6.29 8.75 -10.31
C ASN A 360 -4.98 9.52 -10.45
N ILE A 361 -3.99 9.15 -9.65
CA ILE A 361 -2.66 9.76 -9.60
C ILE A 361 -1.68 8.78 -10.24
N ALA A 362 -0.92 9.26 -11.22
CA ALA A 362 0.16 8.50 -11.85
C ALA A 362 1.49 9.23 -11.63
N VAL A 363 2.22 8.85 -10.59
CA VAL A 363 3.53 9.45 -10.28
C VAL A 363 4.60 8.79 -11.14
N CYS A 364 5.53 9.60 -11.64
CA CYS A 364 6.57 9.14 -12.55
C CYS A 364 7.93 9.71 -12.14
N PRO A 365 8.72 9.01 -11.31
CA PRO A 365 10.14 9.31 -11.14
C PRO A 365 10.87 9.18 -12.49
N ASP A 366 11.79 10.09 -12.76
CA ASP A 366 12.47 10.24 -14.06
C ASP A 366 13.90 9.71 -14.03
N PHE A 367 14.27 8.94 -15.05
CA PHE A 367 15.59 8.31 -15.18
C PHE A 367 16.21 8.50 -16.54
N THR A 368 17.52 8.73 -16.52
CA THR A 368 18.37 8.74 -17.73
C THR A 368 19.37 7.60 -17.67
N THR A 369 19.54 6.88 -18.78
CA THR A 369 20.62 5.89 -18.86
C THR A 369 21.97 6.59 -18.96
N LYS A 370 22.90 6.18 -18.09
CA LYS A 370 24.27 6.70 -18.06
C LYS A 370 25.00 6.44 -19.37
N LYS A 371 25.96 7.32 -19.68
CA LYS A 371 26.85 7.21 -20.82
C LYS A 371 28.30 7.15 -20.36
N PHE A 372 29.10 6.32 -21.02
CA PHE A 372 30.51 6.08 -20.70
C PHE A 372 31.35 6.22 -21.96
N TYR A 373 32.62 6.58 -21.80
CA TYR A 373 33.49 6.80 -22.96
C TYR A 373 33.83 5.46 -23.63
N LEU A 374 33.69 5.41 -24.95
CA LEU A 374 34.41 4.45 -25.80
C LEU A 374 35.54 5.23 -26.47
N ASP A 375 36.75 4.73 -26.29
CA ASP A 375 37.99 5.38 -26.67
C ASP A 375 38.86 4.42 -27.49
N VAL A 376 39.17 4.78 -28.74
CA VAL A 376 39.97 3.95 -29.65
C VAL A 376 41.34 4.57 -29.82
N ASN A 377 42.35 3.89 -29.28
CA ASN A 377 43.74 4.30 -29.21
C ASN A 377 44.62 3.37 -30.07
N GLY A 378 45.89 3.72 -30.20
CA GLY A 378 46.86 2.94 -30.98
C GLY A 378 48.12 2.61 -30.20
N VAL A 379 48.76 1.50 -30.59
CA VAL A 379 50.18 1.24 -30.32
C VAL A 379 50.88 1.18 -31.66
N LEU A 380 51.89 2.01 -31.91
CA LEU A 380 52.76 1.95 -33.09
C LEU A 380 54.21 1.76 -32.66
N ASP A 381 54.85 0.69 -33.14
CA ASP A 381 56.26 0.38 -32.85
C ASP A 381 56.62 0.40 -31.36
N GLY A 382 55.63 0.06 -30.52
CA GLY A 382 55.74 -0.01 -29.07
C GLY A 382 55.30 1.23 -28.30
N GLU A 383 55.01 2.33 -28.99
CA GLU A 383 54.55 3.60 -28.39
C GLU A 383 53.02 3.71 -28.42
N GLN A 384 52.43 4.11 -27.29
CA GLN A 384 50.99 4.33 -27.17
C GLN A 384 50.61 5.77 -27.54
N GLU A 385 49.54 5.95 -28.32
CA GLU A 385 48.98 7.26 -28.67
C GLU A 385 47.45 7.28 -28.63
N THR A 386 46.88 8.45 -28.34
CA THR A 386 45.42 8.67 -28.23
C THR A 386 44.72 8.96 -29.55
N SER A 387 45.47 9.15 -30.62
CA SER A 387 44.95 9.37 -31.98
C SER A 387 45.77 8.54 -32.95
N LEU A 388 45.12 8.00 -33.96
CA LEU A 388 45.74 7.20 -35.01
C LEU A 388 45.87 8.01 -36.32
N GLU A 389 45.87 9.33 -36.23
CA GLU A 389 46.08 10.22 -37.37
C GLU A 389 47.42 9.89 -38.06
N GLY A 390 47.37 9.66 -39.38
CA GLY A 390 48.53 9.21 -40.17
C GLY A 390 48.96 7.75 -39.92
N TRP A 391 48.29 7.03 -39.02
CA TRP A 391 48.60 5.62 -38.69
C TRP A 391 47.61 4.66 -39.32
N CYS A 392 46.32 4.85 -39.07
CA CYS A 392 45.26 4.05 -39.69
C CYS A 392 43.90 4.74 -39.60
N THR A 393 42.94 4.22 -40.36
CA THR A 393 41.52 4.55 -40.20
C THR A 393 40.71 3.29 -39.91
N PHE A 394 39.56 3.44 -39.26
CA PHE A 394 38.67 2.34 -38.90
C PHE A 394 37.21 2.79 -38.94
N ASP A 395 36.30 1.81 -38.93
CA ASP A 395 34.87 2.06 -38.82
C ASP A 395 34.39 1.67 -37.42
N VAL A 396 33.48 2.48 -36.87
CA VAL A 396 32.82 2.25 -35.59
C VAL A 396 31.37 1.88 -35.85
N TYR A 397 30.95 0.73 -35.35
CA TYR A 397 29.58 0.27 -35.37
C TYR A 397 29.01 0.28 -33.94
N LEU A 398 27.80 0.82 -33.78
CA LEU A 398 27.04 0.77 -32.53
C LEU A 398 25.74 0.00 -32.78
N ASP A 399 25.45 -1.00 -31.94
CA ASP A 399 24.33 -1.94 -32.07
C ASP A 399 24.20 -2.53 -33.50
N GLY A 400 25.35 -2.85 -34.11
CA GLY A 400 25.44 -3.43 -35.46
C GLY A 400 25.22 -2.45 -36.61
N LYS A 401 25.01 -1.16 -36.34
CA LYS A 401 24.86 -0.11 -37.37
C LYS A 401 26.13 0.73 -37.47
N LEU A 402 26.53 1.06 -38.70
CA LEU A 402 27.65 1.97 -38.94
C LEU A 402 27.34 3.32 -38.28
N TYR A 403 28.19 3.73 -37.34
CA TYR A 403 28.07 4.98 -36.61
C TYR A 403 29.03 6.03 -37.16
N LYS A 404 30.30 5.65 -37.38
CA LYS A 404 31.32 6.48 -38.05
C LYS A 404 32.18 5.62 -38.97
N GLU A 405 32.51 6.15 -40.14
CA GLU A 405 33.32 5.48 -41.17
C GLU A 405 34.67 6.18 -41.33
N LYS A 406 35.75 5.41 -41.55
CA LYS A 406 37.09 5.89 -41.88
C LYS A 406 37.61 7.00 -40.96
N VAL A 407 37.39 6.84 -39.65
CA VAL A 407 37.92 7.76 -38.64
C VAL A 407 39.29 7.29 -38.16
N SER A 408 40.14 8.22 -37.75
CA SER A 408 41.44 7.95 -37.12
C SER A 408 41.46 8.24 -35.62
N ASP A 409 40.39 8.82 -35.09
CA ASP A 409 40.20 9.11 -33.67
C ASP A 409 38.73 8.88 -33.29
N PHE A 410 38.50 8.30 -32.12
CA PHE A 410 37.17 8.08 -31.59
C PHE A 410 37.18 8.13 -30.06
N TYR A 411 36.70 9.24 -29.51
CA TYR A 411 36.50 9.45 -28.08
C TYR A 411 35.12 10.05 -27.79
N GLU A 412 34.12 9.18 -27.55
CA GLU A 412 32.73 9.61 -27.38
C GLU A 412 32.01 8.90 -26.24
N LYS A 413 31.06 9.60 -25.60
CA LYS A 413 30.18 9.02 -24.58
C LYS A 413 29.05 8.22 -25.22
N ILE A 414 29.11 6.90 -25.05
CA ILE A 414 28.12 5.95 -25.56
C ILE A 414 27.23 5.45 -24.43
N LYS A 415 25.94 5.23 -24.73
CA LYS A 415 24.93 4.77 -23.76
C LYS A 415 25.33 3.39 -23.20
N TYR A 416 25.13 3.19 -21.89
CA TYR A 416 25.27 1.87 -21.27
C TYR A 416 24.44 0.82 -22.01
N GLY A 417 24.99 -0.39 -22.17
CA GLY A 417 24.32 -1.50 -22.84
C GLY A 417 24.40 -1.50 -24.37
N THR A 418 24.87 -0.42 -24.99
CA THR A 418 25.13 -0.39 -26.44
C THR A 418 26.29 -1.33 -26.79
N ALA A 419 26.09 -2.20 -27.77
CA ALA A 419 27.15 -3.02 -28.34
C ALA A 419 28.01 -2.15 -29.27
N TYR A 420 29.33 -2.32 -29.23
CA TYR A 420 30.26 -1.66 -30.15
C TYR A 420 31.08 -2.67 -30.94
N THR A 421 31.51 -2.28 -32.13
CA THR A 421 32.47 -3.03 -32.95
C THR A 421 33.35 -2.07 -33.72
N ILE A 422 34.66 -2.26 -33.60
CA ILE A 422 35.71 -1.57 -34.35
C ILE A 422 36.17 -2.52 -35.45
N THR A 423 35.98 -2.14 -36.70
CA THR A 423 36.26 -3.02 -37.84
C THR A 423 36.71 -2.23 -39.05
N ASN A 424 36.98 -2.93 -40.16
CA ASN A 424 37.51 -2.38 -41.40
C ASN A 424 38.72 -1.48 -41.13
N ILE A 425 39.69 -2.03 -40.41
CA ILE A 425 40.92 -1.34 -40.03
C ILE A 425 41.80 -1.22 -41.27
N ARG A 426 42.21 0.00 -41.60
CA ARG A 426 42.91 0.37 -42.82
C ARG A 426 44.19 1.11 -42.43
N PRO A 427 45.33 0.42 -42.28
CA PRO A 427 46.62 1.05 -42.05
C PRO A 427 46.97 2.05 -43.15
N ALA A 428 47.65 3.13 -42.78
CA ALA A 428 48.26 4.04 -43.75
C ALA A 428 49.41 3.34 -44.49
N GLU A 429 49.86 3.93 -45.60
CA GLU A 429 50.99 3.41 -46.36
C GLU A 429 52.24 3.23 -45.49
N GLY A 430 52.93 2.10 -45.68
CA GLY A 430 54.11 1.72 -44.89
C GLY A 430 53.83 1.29 -43.45
N LYS A 431 52.59 0.89 -43.14
CA LYS A 431 52.20 0.37 -41.82
C LYS A 431 51.37 -0.90 -41.95
N THR A 432 51.50 -1.77 -40.97
CA THR A 432 50.71 -3.01 -40.88
C THR A 432 49.94 -3.09 -39.56
N PHE A 433 48.66 -3.47 -39.62
CA PHE A 433 47.87 -3.83 -38.45
C PHE A 433 48.11 -5.30 -38.09
N PHE A 434 48.50 -5.58 -36.84
CA PHE A 434 48.79 -6.94 -36.38
C PHE A 434 47.74 -7.50 -35.41
N GLY A 435 46.73 -6.72 -35.04
CA GLY A 435 45.66 -7.17 -34.16
C GLY A 435 45.31 -6.16 -33.07
N ALA A 436 44.30 -6.48 -32.27
CA ALA A 436 44.01 -5.71 -31.07
C ALA A 436 45.04 -6.00 -29.98
N VAL A 437 45.49 -4.96 -29.31
CA VAL A 437 46.34 -5.12 -28.12
C VAL A 437 45.43 -5.40 -26.93
N THR A 438 45.68 -6.50 -26.21
CA THR A 438 44.87 -6.94 -25.05
C THR A 438 45.64 -6.87 -23.72
N ASP A 439 46.94 -6.64 -23.75
CA ASP A 439 47.79 -6.35 -22.59
C ASP A 439 48.77 -5.24 -22.97
N LEU A 440 48.76 -4.14 -22.23
CA LEU A 440 49.63 -2.98 -22.44
C LEU A 440 50.96 -3.08 -21.66
N GLU A 441 51.16 -4.11 -20.84
CA GLU A 441 52.43 -4.33 -20.13
C GLU A 441 53.68 -4.28 -21.05
N PRO A 442 53.66 -4.84 -22.28
CA PRO A 442 54.81 -4.78 -23.19
C PRO A 442 55.07 -3.39 -23.80
N TYR A 443 54.14 -2.44 -23.64
CA TYR A 443 54.11 -1.17 -24.34
C TYR A 443 54.09 0.00 -23.35
N PRO A 444 55.11 0.19 -22.50
CA PRO A 444 55.07 1.22 -21.47
C PRO A 444 55.01 2.63 -22.08
N SER A 445 54.04 3.45 -21.66
CA SER A 445 53.94 4.86 -22.07
C SER A 445 54.39 5.78 -20.93
N SER A 446 55.16 6.83 -21.27
CA SER A 446 55.47 7.94 -20.37
C SER A 446 54.48 9.11 -20.50
N LYS A 447 53.64 9.09 -21.54
CA LYS A 447 52.74 10.19 -21.91
C LYS A 447 51.32 10.00 -21.37
N HIS A 448 50.85 8.75 -21.35
CA HIS A 448 49.46 8.43 -21.02
C HIS A 448 49.38 7.30 -19.99
N SER A 449 48.34 7.33 -19.17
CA SER A 449 48.06 6.31 -18.15
C SER A 449 46.74 5.62 -18.49
N PHE A 450 46.83 4.36 -18.91
CA PHE A 450 45.72 3.53 -19.34
C PHE A 450 45.61 2.25 -18.49
N PRO A 451 44.44 1.60 -18.43
CA PRO A 451 44.32 0.31 -17.77
C PRO A 451 45.18 -0.73 -18.49
N ARG A 452 45.89 -1.57 -17.73
CA ARG A 452 46.74 -2.64 -18.27
C ARG A 452 46.01 -3.53 -19.30
N TYR A 453 44.76 -3.88 -19.02
CA TYR A 453 43.95 -4.73 -19.87
C TYR A 453 42.87 -3.91 -20.60
N PRO A 454 43.15 -3.44 -21.83
CA PRO A 454 42.15 -2.79 -22.66
C PRO A 454 41.08 -3.78 -23.13
N SER A 455 40.00 -3.21 -23.65
CA SER A 455 38.90 -3.94 -24.26
C SER A 455 39.23 -4.37 -25.69
N GLY A 456 38.64 -5.48 -26.14
CA GLY A 456 38.79 -5.96 -27.51
C GLY A 456 38.05 -5.09 -28.54
N LEU A 457 38.18 -5.44 -29.82
CA LEU A 457 37.54 -4.71 -30.93
C LEU A 457 36.02 -4.71 -30.87
N SER A 458 35.41 -5.61 -30.10
CA SER A 458 33.96 -5.68 -29.91
C SER A 458 33.60 -5.93 -28.46
N GLY A 459 32.48 -5.38 -28.02
CA GLY A 459 31.95 -5.60 -26.68
C GLY A 459 30.67 -4.83 -26.42
N THR A 460 30.30 -4.70 -25.15
CA THR A 460 29.14 -3.91 -24.72
C THR A 460 29.58 -2.84 -23.73
N MET A 461 29.04 -1.63 -23.87
CA MET A 461 29.31 -0.54 -22.94
C MET A 461 28.86 -0.88 -21.53
N GLY A 462 29.81 -0.88 -20.58
CA GLY A 462 29.60 -1.17 -19.17
C GLY A 462 29.50 0.10 -18.32
N LEU A 463 29.82 0.00 -17.04
CA LEU A 463 29.80 1.12 -16.08
C LEU A 463 31.11 1.93 -16.05
N GLU A 464 32.01 1.67 -16.98
CA GLU A 464 33.34 2.25 -17.03
C GLU A 464 33.71 2.58 -18.48
N THR A 465 34.71 3.44 -18.66
CA THR A 465 35.30 3.74 -19.97
C THR A 465 35.84 2.46 -20.61
N LYS A 466 35.59 2.31 -21.91
CA LYS A 466 36.13 1.24 -22.74
C LYS A 466 37.27 1.78 -23.59
N TYR A 467 38.47 1.30 -23.32
CA TYR A 467 39.65 1.59 -24.12
C TYR A 467 39.90 0.45 -25.09
N VAL A 468 39.95 0.71 -26.39
CA VAL A 468 40.34 -0.25 -27.43
C VAL A 468 41.69 0.17 -27.98
N PHE A 469 42.62 -0.76 -28.16
CA PHE A 469 43.94 -0.46 -28.71
C PHE A 469 44.18 -1.23 -30.00
N LEU A 470 44.45 -0.51 -31.08
CA LEU A 470 44.87 -1.10 -32.36
C LEU A 470 46.40 -1.22 -32.37
N GLY A 471 46.90 -2.44 -32.58
CA GLY A 471 48.32 -2.72 -32.69
C GLY A 471 48.80 -2.53 -34.12
N LEU A 472 49.73 -1.60 -34.32
CA LEU A 472 50.37 -1.30 -35.58
C LEU A 472 51.90 -1.37 -35.47
N GLU A 473 52.53 -1.64 -36.61
CA GLU A 473 53.98 -1.53 -36.79
C GLU A 473 54.27 -0.77 -38.08
N THR A 474 55.40 -0.06 -38.09
CA THR A 474 55.94 0.51 -39.33
C THR A 474 56.58 -0.62 -40.14
N ASP A 475 56.25 -0.69 -41.42
CA ASP A 475 56.83 -1.67 -42.34
C ASP A 475 58.33 -1.41 -42.44
N LYS A 476 59.14 -2.42 -42.09
CA LYS A 476 60.60 -2.33 -42.19
C LYS A 476 61.09 -3.04 -43.45
N PRO A 477 62.01 -2.43 -44.22
CA PRO A 477 62.62 -3.12 -45.35
C PRO A 477 63.41 -4.34 -44.87
N LEU A 478 63.49 -5.37 -45.71
CA LEU A 478 64.39 -6.49 -45.48
C LEU A 478 65.84 -6.00 -45.55
N GLU A 479 66.66 -6.41 -44.59
CA GLU A 479 68.08 -6.06 -44.55
C GLU A 479 68.92 -7.24 -45.03
N ALA A 480 69.87 -6.99 -45.95
CA ALA A 480 70.86 -7.99 -46.33
C ALA A 480 72.12 -7.80 -45.49
N VAL A 481 72.41 -8.78 -44.62
CA VAL A 481 73.60 -8.77 -43.77
C VAL A 481 74.67 -9.65 -44.40
N LEU A 482 75.78 -9.05 -44.80
CA LEU A 482 76.97 -9.77 -45.23
C LEU A 482 77.75 -10.24 -44.01
N ILE A 483 78.20 -11.50 -44.04
CA ILE A 483 79.04 -12.07 -43.01
C ILE A 483 80.49 -11.69 -43.34
N GLU A 484 81.21 -11.09 -42.39
CA GLU A 484 82.65 -10.87 -42.53
C GLU A 484 83.37 -12.20 -42.77
N VAL A 485 84.27 -12.24 -43.75
CA VAL A 485 85.01 -13.45 -44.12
C VAL A 485 85.91 -13.87 -42.96
N ASN A 486 85.43 -14.76 -42.09
CA ASN A 486 86.21 -15.26 -40.98
C ASN A 486 85.81 -16.69 -40.61
N ALA A 487 86.17 -17.65 -41.47
CA ALA A 487 86.69 -18.95 -41.04
C ALA A 487 87.08 -19.81 -42.26
N PRO A 488 88.25 -20.47 -42.26
CA PRO A 488 88.54 -21.57 -43.17
C PRO A 488 87.73 -22.79 -42.71
N TYR A 489 86.47 -22.94 -43.16
CA TYR A 489 85.73 -24.16 -42.91
C TYR A 489 84.94 -24.68 -44.11
N ARG A 490 85.41 -25.87 -44.52
CA ARG A 490 84.78 -27.00 -45.22
C ARG A 490 84.39 -26.87 -46.70
N GLU A 491 84.99 -27.80 -47.44
CA GLU A 491 84.78 -28.21 -48.82
C GLU A 491 85.48 -27.33 -49.87
N GLU A 492 85.96 -27.97 -50.95
CA GLU A 492 86.92 -27.48 -51.95
C GLU A 492 86.39 -26.34 -52.86
N THR A 493 85.60 -25.43 -52.30
CA THR A 493 84.97 -24.29 -52.96
C THR A 493 85.39 -22.98 -52.31
N TYR A 494 85.98 -22.07 -53.10
CA TYR A 494 86.28 -20.70 -52.68
C TYR A 494 84.98 -19.89 -52.55
N VAL A 495 84.51 -19.68 -51.32
CA VAL A 495 83.38 -18.77 -51.04
C VAL A 495 83.87 -17.32 -51.09
N ILE A 496 83.38 -16.54 -52.06
CA ILE A 496 83.77 -15.13 -52.27
C ILE A 496 83.04 -14.20 -51.29
N THR A 497 81.79 -14.52 -50.93
CA THR A 497 80.98 -13.79 -49.93
C THR A 497 79.84 -14.68 -49.43
N SER A 498 79.33 -14.41 -48.23
CA SER A 498 78.14 -15.06 -47.67
C SER A 498 77.31 -14.05 -46.88
N GLY A 499 76.00 -14.23 -46.82
CA GLY A 499 75.10 -13.33 -46.11
C GLY A 499 73.73 -13.95 -45.88
N PHE A 500 72.92 -13.29 -45.07
CA PHE A 500 71.53 -13.66 -44.81
C PHE A 500 70.63 -12.43 -44.88
N ILE A 501 69.36 -12.65 -45.22
CA ILE A 501 68.34 -11.60 -45.20
C ILE A 501 67.69 -11.63 -43.82
N VAL A 502 67.67 -10.48 -43.15
CA VAL A 502 67.01 -10.29 -41.87
C VAL A 502 65.67 -9.62 -42.10
N ASN A 503 64.65 -10.14 -41.43
CA ASN A 503 63.40 -9.42 -41.22
C ASN A 503 63.48 -8.66 -39.88
N PRO A 504 63.76 -7.35 -39.88
CA PRO A 504 63.88 -6.58 -38.64
C PRO A 504 62.54 -6.32 -37.92
N SER A 505 61.41 -6.81 -38.46
CA SER A 505 60.10 -6.78 -37.78
C SER A 505 59.93 -7.88 -36.72
N GLY A 506 60.78 -8.92 -36.73
CA GLY A 506 60.69 -10.02 -35.75
C GLY A 506 59.46 -10.93 -35.90
N ARG A 507 58.65 -10.76 -36.96
CA ARG A 507 57.53 -11.65 -37.29
C ARG A 507 57.99 -12.84 -38.15
N ASP A 508 57.36 -13.99 -37.92
CA ASP A 508 57.47 -15.16 -38.80
C ASP A 508 56.92 -14.81 -40.19
N TYR A 509 57.83 -14.59 -41.13
CA TYR A 509 57.49 -14.39 -42.52
C TYR A 509 57.18 -15.75 -43.15
N THR A 510 55.94 -15.98 -43.59
CA THR A 510 55.65 -17.05 -44.56
C THR A 510 55.82 -16.42 -45.94
N PRO A 511 56.85 -16.80 -46.73
CA PRO A 511 57.02 -16.23 -48.04
C PRO A 511 55.81 -16.52 -48.91
N ASP A 512 55.24 -15.47 -49.51
CA ASP A 512 54.39 -15.66 -50.67
C ASP A 512 55.17 -16.49 -51.70
N LYS A 513 54.48 -17.41 -52.39
CA LYS A 513 55.05 -18.45 -53.28
C LYS A 513 55.87 -17.94 -54.49
N GLY A 514 56.36 -16.70 -54.48
CA GLY A 514 57.10 -16.06 -55.56
C GLY A 514 58.21 -15.11 -55.13
N LEU A 515 58.68 -15.10 -53.87
CA LEU A 515 59.82 -14.26 -53.49
C LEU A 515 61.07 -14.70 -54.27
N LYS A 516 61.57 -13.83 -55.17
CA LYS A 516 62.81 -14.05 -55.93
C LYS A 516 63.89 -13.12 -55.38
N ALA A 517 64.89 -13.68 -54.71
CA ALA A 517 66.10 -12.94 -54.37
C ALA A 517 67.07 -12.99 -55.58
N ARG A 518 67.62 -11.83 -55.97
CA ARG A 518 68.68 -11.72 -56.99
C ARG A 518 69.94 -11.20 -56.32
N LEU A 519 71.00 -12.00 -56.33
CA LEU A 519 72.34 -11.55 -55.98
C LEU A 519 73.03 -11.08 -57.26
N GLU A 520 73.46 -9.82 -57.30
CA GLU A 520 74.21 -9.25 -58.41
C GLU A 520 75.60 -8.86 -57.90
N ILE A 521 76.65 -9.48 -58.46
CA ILE A 521 78.05 -9.20 -58.13
C ILE A 521 78.56 -8.27 -59.21
N ILE A 522 78.78 -7.01 -58.86
CA ILE A 522 79.28 -5.99 -59.79
C ILE A 522 80.78 -5.84 -59.56
N THR A 523 81.58 -5.99 -60.62
CA THR A 523 83.03 -5.76 -60.54
C THR A 523 83.35 -4.28 -60.75
N LEU A 524 84.48 -3.80 -60.21
CA LEU A 524 84.91 -2.39 -60.32
C LEU A 524 85.08 -1.87 -61.76
N ALA A 525 85.05 -2.74 -62.77
CA ALA A 525 85.07 -2.36 -64.19
C ALA A 525 83.68 -2.07 -64.77
N GLU A 526 82.60 -2.33 -64.02
CA GLU A 526 81.20 -2.26 -64.45
C GLU A 526 80.38 -1.22 -63.65
N ILE A 527 81.03 -0.46 -62.76
CA ILE A 527 80.53 0.77 -62.11
C ILE A 527 81.17 1.95 -62.83
#